data_AF-A0A9E2EID2-F1
#
_entry.id   AF-A0A9E2EID2-F1
#
_cell.length_a   1.000
_cell.length_b   1.000
_cell.length_c   1.000
_cell.angle_alpha   90.00
_cell.angle_beta   90.00
_cell.angle_gamma   90.00
#
_symmetry.space_group_name_H-M   'P 1'
#
loop_
_entity.id
_entity.type
_entity.pdbx_description
1 polymer ?
#
loop_
_entity_poly.entity_id
_entity_poly.type
_entity_poly.pdbx_seq_one_letter_code
_entity_poly.pdbx_strand_id
1 'polypeptide(L)'
;MFNEWLTTLQDAGSAIYSTVASASPWTLLFIGLSLPFIALIILSLYRNMARIVIAIYGTIFFRVKNVIAGWKTQLVVKFRHWLPQRQSHDIDAPPQVDFDDFDIAILKAVASLKPGFAINAPELAERFRARPARVQRCLDKLRNNKMLDQVIGSNEGFDNYRLSQLGNAFMSSWARRASSA
;
A
#
# COMPACT_ATOMS: atom_id res chain seq x y z
N MET A 1 -21.99 -54.83 -18.93
CA MET A 1 -21.75 -53.55 -18.24
C MET A 1 -22.89 -52.53 -18.36
N PHE A 2 -23.15 -51.88 -19.50
CA PHE A 2 -24.23 -50.85 -19.55
C PHE A 2 -25.64 -51.43 -19.33
N ASN A 3 -25.94 -52.58 -19.93
CA ASN A 3 -27.24 -53.24 -19.73
C ASN A 3 -27.44 -53.78 -18.30
N GLU A 4 -26.38 -54.22 -17.62
CA GLU A 4 -26.45 -54.64 -16.20
C GLU A 4 -26.68 -53.44 -15.26
N TRP A 5 -26.16 -52.26 -15.63
CA TRP A 5 -26.39 -51.04 -14.87
C TRP A 5 -27.85 -50.54 -15.02
N LEU A 6 -28.43 -50.71 -16.21
CA LEU A 6 -29.84 -50.37 -16.44
C LEU A 6 -30.79 -51.32 -15.71
N THR A 7 -30.52 -52.63 -15.70
CA THR A 7 -31.36 -53.59 -14.97
C THR A 7 -31.29 -53.35 -13.46
N THR A 8 -30.10 -53.06 -12.92
CA THR A 8 -29.94 -52.76 -11.48
C THR A 8 -30.66 -51.47 -11.07
N LEU A 9 -30.69 -50.44 -11.93
CA LEU A 9 -31.48 -49.24 -11.69
C LEU A 9 -32.98 -49.48 -11.76
N GLN A 10 -33.42 -50.33 -12.68
CA GLN A 10 -34.83 -50.67 -12.82
C GLN A 10 -35.32 -51.51 -11.64
N ASP A 11 -34.50 -52.44 -11.16
CA ASP A 11 -34.77 -53.24 -9.95
C ASP A 11 -34.80 -52.35 -8.71
N ALA A 12 -33.83 -51.42 -8.56
CA ALA A 12 -33.82 -50.45 -7.47
C ALA A 12 -35.05 -49.53 -7.49
N GLY A 13 -35.44 -49.04 -8.67
CA GLY A 13 -36.63 -48.19 -8.84
C GLY A 13 -37.92 -48.90 -8.48
N SER A 14 -38.06 -50.18 -8.87
CA SER A 14 -39.25 -50.98 -8.54
C SER A 14 -39.35 -51.31 -7.04
N ALA A 15 -38.22 -51.55 -6.37
CA ALA A 15 -38.16 -51.77 -4.92
C ALA A 15 -38.54 -50.51 -4.12
N ILE A 16 -38.14 -49.33 -4.60
CA ILE A 16 -38.55 -48.05 -4.00
C ILE A 16 -40.06 -47.86 -4.19
N TYR A 17 -40.60 -48.11 -5.38
CA TYR A 17 -42.02 -47.94 -5.67
C TYR A 17 -42.92 -48.85 -4.82
N SER A 18 -42.57 -50.14 -4.67
CA SER A 18 -43.35 -51.07 -3.85
C SER A 18 -43.32 -50.71 -2.35
N THR A 19 -42.19 -50.20 -1.87
CA THR A 19 -42.04 -49.71 -0.49
C THR A 19 -42.85 -48.43 -0.26
N VAL A 20 -42.90 -47.53 -1.24
CA VAL A 20 -43.70 -46.30 -1.20
C VAL A 20 -45.20 -46.60 -1.33
N ALA A 21 -45.58 -47.61 -2.12
CA ALA A 21 -46.97 -48.02 -2.30
C ALA A 21 -47.56 -48.74 -1.06
N SER A 22 -46.70 -49.41 -0.26
CA SER A 22 -47.08 -50.08 0.99
C SER A 22 -46.90 -49.21 2.24
N ALA A 23 -46.34 -48.02 2.08
CA ALA A 23 -46.11 -47.08 3.16
C ALA A 23 -47.43 -46.46 3.68
N SER A 24 -47.52 -46.31 4.99
CA SER A 24 -48.63 -45.60 5.63
C SER A 24 -48.69 -44.14 5.15
N PRO A 25 -49.88 -43.54 4.96
CA PRO A 25 -50.00 -42.14 4.57
C PRO A 25 -49.19 -41.18 5.45
N TRP A 26 -49.03 -41.51 6.73
CA TRP A 26 -48.23 -40.73 7.67
C TRP A 26 -46.73 -40.77 7.36
N THR A 27 -46.17 -41.90 6.95
CA THR A 27 -44.73 -41.99 6.63
C THR A 27 -44.39 -41.21 5.37
N LEU A 28 -45.28 -41.18 4.38
CA LEU A 28 -45.13 -40.34 3.18
C LEU A 28 -45.14 -38.85 3.51
N LEU A 29 -46.00 -38.41 4.44
CA LEU A 29 -46.01 -37.03 4.93
C LEU A 29 -44.71 -36.67 5.66
N PHE A 30 -44.20 -37.56 6.53
CA PHE A 30 -42.93 -37.34 7.21
C PHE A 30 -41.72 -37.29 6.26
N ILE A 31 -41.68 -38.17 5.25
CA ILE A 31 -40.63 -38.16 4.23
C ILE A 31 -40.72 -36.86 3.40
N GLY A 32 -41.94 -36.49 2.97
CA GLY A 32 -42.18 -35.26 2.22
C GLY A 32 -41.83 -33.99 2.98
N LEU A 33 -42.06 -33.95 4.29
CA LEU A 33 -41.71 -32.80 5.15
C LEU A 33 -40.24 -32.77 5.58
N SER A 34 -39.58 -33.92 5.72
CA SER A 34 -38.17 -33.99 6.13
C SER A 34 -37.20 -33.64 5.00
N LEU A 35 -37.53 -33.97 3.74
CA LEU A 35 -36.73 -33.60 2.57
C LEU A 35 -36.42 -32.10 2.44
N PRO A 36 -37.40 -31.18 2.51
CA PRO A 36 -37.12 -29.74 2.44
C PRO A 36 -36.35 -29.25 3.68
N PHE A 37 -36.58 -29.85 4.85
CA PHE A 37 -35.83 -29.50 6.06
C PHE A 37 -34.35 -29.86 5.95
N ILE A 38 -34.05 -31.06 5.44
CA ILE A 38 -32.68 -31.52 5.16
C ILE A 38 -32.04 -30.62 4.09
N ALA A 39 -32.76 -30.26 3.03
CA ALA A 39 -32.27 -29.36 1.99
C ALA A 39 -31.90 -27.97 2.56
N LEU A 40 -32.70 -27.42 3.48
CA LEU A 40 -32.41 -26.14 4.15
C LEU A 40 -31.16 -26.22 5.03
N ILE A 41 -30.96 -27.31 5.76
CA ILE A 41 -29.75 -27.54 6.56
C ILE A 41 -28.53 -27.59 5.65
N ILE A 42 -28.58 -28.37 4.56
CA ILE A 42 -27.48 -28.47 3.60
C ILE A 42 -27.18 -27.10 2.97
N LEU A 43 -28.21 -26.35 2.58
CA LEU A 43 -28.05 -25.02 2.01
C LEU A 43 -27.41 -24.04 3.01
N SER A 44 -27.83 -24.10 4.27
CA SER A 44 -27.24 -23.30 5.36
C SER A 44 -25.77 -23.65 5.56
N LEU A 45 -25.44 -24.94 5.59
CA LEU A 45 -24.08 -25.44 5.75
C LEU A 45 -23.19 -24.99 4.58
N TYR A 46 -23.69 -25.12 3.35
CA TYR A 46 -23.01 -24.66 2.14
C TYR A 46 -22.72 -23.16 2.19
N ARG A 47 -23.71 -22.35 2.57
CA ARG A 47 -23.55 -20.90 2.69
C ARG A 47 -22.53 -20.51 3.76
N ASN A 48 -22.49 -21.24 4.87
CA ASN A 48 -21.51 -21.01 5.93
C ASN A 48 -20.08 -21.40 5.48
N MET A 49 -19.94 -22.55 4.83
CA MET A 49 -18.66 -22.98 4.25
C MET A 49 -18.15 -22.00 3.19
N ALA A 50 -19.03 -21.50 2.32
CA ALA A 50 -18.68 -20.49 1.32
C ALA A 50 -18.09 -19.22 1.96
N ARG A 51 -18.66 -18.75 3.08
CA ARG A 51 -18.12 -17.58 3.82
C ARG A 51 -16.74 -17.85 4.39
N ILE A 52 -16.52 -19.04 4.96
CA ILE A 52 -15.22 -19.45 5.51
C ILE A 52 -14.19 -19.53 4.38
N VAL A 53 -14.54 -20.14 3.25
CA VAL A 53 -13.66 -20.24 2.09
C VAL A 53 -13.30 -18.85 1.56
N ILE A 54 -14.27 -17.94 1.42
CA ILE A 54 -14.02 -16.55 0.99
C ILE A 54 -13.06 -15.84 1.96
N ALA A 55 -13.25 -16.02 3.28
CA ALA A 55 -12.38 -15.43 4.29
C ALA A 55 -10.94 -15.98 4.23
N ILE A 56 -10.80 -17.29 4.03
CA ILE A 56 -9.49 -17.96 3.86
C ILE A 56 -8.80 -17.45 2.60
N TYR A 57 -9.51 -17.40 1.47
CA TYR A 57 -8.98 -16.89 0.21
C TYR A 57 -8.52 -15.43 0.33
N GLY A 58 -9.33 -14.57 0.95
CA GLY A 58 -8.96 -13.18 1.20
C GLY A 58 -7.69 -13.04 2.05
N THR A 59 -7.59 -13.86 3.11
CA THR A 59 -6.42 -13.87 4.00
C THR A 59 -5.15 -14.35 3.29
N ILE A 60 -5.25 -15.44 2.52
CA ILE A 60 -4.12 -15.98 1.74
C ILE A 60 -3.69 -14.99 0.67
N PHE A 61 -4.64 -14.43 -0.09
CA PHE A 61 -4.35 -13.46 -1.14
C PHE A 61 -3.62 -12.23 -0.59
N PHE A 62 -4.07 -11.70 0.55
CA PHE A 62 -3.42 -10.56 1.19
C PHE A 62 -2.01 -10.89 1.67
N ARG A 63 -1.81 -12.09 2.26
CA ARG A 63 -0.48 -12.54 2.67
C ARG A 63 0.47 -12.72 1.48
N VAL A 64 0.01 -13.34 0.39
CA VAL A 64 0.81 -13.54 -0.82
C VAL A 64 1.18 -12.19 -1.45
N LYS A 65 0.23 -11.25 -1.55
CA LYS A 65 0.51 -9.91 -2.09
C LYS A 65 1.56 -9.15 -1.26
N ASN A 66 1.47 -9.23 0.07
CA ASN A 66 2.45 -8.59 0.95
C ASN A 66 3.84 -9.23 0.87
N VAL A 67 3.90 -10.56 0.74
CA VAL A 67 5.16 -11.27 0.52
C VAL A 67 5.79 -10.87 -0.82
N ILE A 68 5.02 -10.80 -1.90
CA ILE A 68 5.51 -10.36 -3.22
C ILE A 68 6.02 -8.91 -3.17
N ALA A 69 5.33 -8.01 -2.48
CA ALA A 69 5.79 -6.63 -2.31
C ALA A 69 7.11 -6.55 -1.55
N GLY A 70 7.27 -7.35 -0.48
CA GLY A 70 8.52 -7.48 0.26
C GLY A 70 9.65 -8.15 -0.54
N TRP A 71 9.31 -9.12 -1.39
CA TRP A 71 10.26 -9.76 -2.30
C TRP A 71 10.72 -8.81 -3.39
N LYS A 72 9.83 -7.94 -3.91
CA LYS A 72 10.19 -6.91 -4.88
C LYS A 72 11.17 -5.91 -4.28
N THR A 73 10.96 -5.46 -3.04
CA THR A 73 11.91 -4.56 -2.38
C THR A 73 13.24 -5.25 -2.09
N GLN A 74 13.24 -6.50 -1.63
CA GLN A 74 14.49 -7.25 -1.42
C GLN A 74 15.22 -7.54 -2.73
N LEU A 75 14.52 -7.91 -3.80
CA LEU A 75 15.10 -8.08 -5.14
C LEU A 75 15.66 -6.76 -5.64
N VAL A 76 14.93 -5.65 -5.53
CA VAL A 76 15.43 -4.32 -5.91
C VAL A 76 16.68 -3.95 -5.13
N VAL A 77 16.72 -4.15 -3.80
CA VAL A 77 17.90 -3.85 -2.99
C VAL A 77 19.09 -4.73 -3.38
N LYS A 78 18.86 -6.03 -3.61
CA LYS A 78 19.91 -6.98 -3.99
C LYS A 78 20.42 -6.76 -5.42
N PHE A 79 19.53 -6.41 -6.36
CA PHE A 79 19.90 -6.04 -7.73
C PHE A 79 20.56 -4.66 -7.79
N ARG A 80 20.16 -3.72 -6.92
CA ARG A 80 20.79 -2.40 -6.79
C ARG A 80 22.23 -2.49 -6.29
N HIS A 81 22.59 -3.55 -5.56
CA HIS A 81 23.97 -3.82 -5.18
C HIS A 81 24.82 -4.41 -6.33
N TRP A 82 24.17 -5.05 -7.33
CA TRP A 82 24.82 -5.67 -8.48
C TRP A 82 24.95 -4.74 -9.69
N LEU A 83 24.07 -3.75 -9.82
CA LEU A 83 24.26 -2.65 -10.74
C LEU A 83 25.29 -1.68 -10.14
N PRO A 84 26.38 -1.31 -10.86
CA PRO A 84 27.20 -0.19 -10.44
C PRO A 84 26.24 0.98 -10.28
N GLN A 85 26.17 1.52 -9.07
CA GLN A 85 25.37 2.67 -8.73
C GLN A 85 25.74 3.72 -9.77
N ARG A 86 24.85 3.95 -10.75
CA ARG A 86 25.03 4.96 -11.79
C ARG A 86 25.07 6.24 -10.99
N GLN A 87 26.28 6.68 -10.66
CA GLN A 87 26.54 8.01 -10.17
C GLN A 87 25.87 8.87 -11.22
N SER A 88 24.75 9.46 -10.83
CA SER A 88 24.10 10.49 -11.59
C SER A 88 25.15 11.58 -11.69
N HIS A 89 25.92 11.54 -12.79
CA HIS A 89 26.79 12.57 -13.30
C HIS A 89 25.91 13.71 -13.82
N ASP A 90 25.05 14.17 -12.93
CA ASP A 90 24.03 15.21 -13.05
C ASP A 90 24.03 16.03 -11.74
N ILE A 91 25.05 15.81 -10.89
CA ILE A 91 25.38 16.61 -9.71
C ILE A 91 26.21 17.85 -10.12
N ASP A 92 26.69 17.92 -11.37
CA ASP A 92 27.55 19.00 -11.87
C ASP A 92 26.83 20.10 -12.67
N ALA A 93 25.51 19.99 -12.86
CA ALA A 93 24.72 21.10 -13.38
C ALA A 93 24.08 21.86 -12.19
N PRO A 94 24.66 22.98 -11.72
CA PRO A 94 23.94 23.84 -10.78
C PRO A 94 22.62 24.24 -11.44
N PRO A 95 21.46 24.10 -10.76
CA PRO A 95 20.20 24.51 -11.34
C PRO A 95 20.30 25.99 -11.70
N GLN A 96 20.12 26.33 -12.97
CA GLN A 96 20.02 27.70 -13.49
C GLN A 96 18.69 28.34 -13.06
N VAL A 97 18.33 28.20 -11.80
CA VAL A 97 17.17 28.87 -11.20
C VAL A 97 17.73 29.97 -10.33
N ASP A 98 17.38 31.20 -10.69
CA ASP A 98 17.68 32.38 -9.88
C ASP A 98 16.96 32.21 -8.53
N PHE A 99 17.75 32.01 -7.49
CA PHE A 99 17.25 31.91 -6.11
C PHE A 99 17.19 33.33 -5.56
N ASP A 100 16.00 33.74 -5.15
CA ASP A 100 15.84 35.06 -4.53
C ASP A 100 16.58 35.09 -3.18
N ASP A 101 16.93 36.27 -2.68
CA ASP A 101 17.56 36.43 -1.36
C ASP A 101 16.76 35.74 -0.23
N PHE A 102 15.44 35.66 -0.40
CA PHE A 102 14.54 34.94 0.49
C PHE A 102 14.73 33.42 0.45
N ASP A 103 14.96 32.85 -0.73
CA ASP A 103 15.22 31.42 -0.92
C ASP A 103 16.56 31.05 -0.26
N ILE A 104 17.58 31.89 -0.43
CA ILE A 104 18.91 31.73 0.19
C ILE A 104 18.81 31.86 1.72
N ALA A 105 18.02 32.81 2.23
CA ALA A 105 17.81 32.97 3.66
C ALA A 105 17.14 31.74 4.28
N ILE A 106 16.13 31.16 3.61
CA ILE A 106 15.48 29.93 4.04
C ILE A 106 16.47 28.76 4.02
N LEU A 107 17.25 28.61 2.94
CA LEU A 107 18.29 27.57 2.87
C LEU A 107 19.32 27.72 4.01
N LYS A 108 19.73 28.94 4.35
CA LYS A 108 20.63 29.21 5.48
C LYS A 108 20.00 28.86 6.83
N ALA A 109 18.71 29.15 7.02
CA ALA A 109 18.00 28.77 8.23
C ALA A 109 17.90 27.25 8.37
N VAL A 110 17.57 26.53 7.29
CA VAL A 110 17.55 25.06 7.29
C VAL A 110 18.97 24.51 7.50
N ALA A 111 20.01 25.14 6.92
CA ALA A 111 21.41 24.71 7.05
C ALA A 111 21.97 24.92 8.46
N SER A 112 21.43 25.89 9.19
CA SER A 112 21.80 26.14 10.60
C SER A 112 21.27 25.07 11.57
N LEU A 113 20.39 24.18 11.11
CA LEU A 113 19.84 23.10 11.93
C LEU A 113 20.86 21.95 12.06
N LYS A 114 20.90 21.34 13.25
CA LYS A 114 21.76 20.18 13.49
C LYS A 114 21.41 19.01 12.56
N PRO A 115 22.37 18.16 12.17
CA PRO A 115 22.10 16.99 11.35
C PRO A 115 21.02 16.11 11.99
N GLY A 116 19.91 15.88 11.28
CA GLY A 116 18.79 15.06 11.77
C GLY A 116 17.57 15.85 12.22
N PHE A 117 17.67 17.19 12.33
CA PHE A 117 16.49 18.04 12.56
C PHE A 117 15.84 18.42 11.23
N ALA A 118 14.52 18.46 11.21
CA ALA A 118 13.72 18.97 10.13
C ALA A 118 12.94 20.18 10.62
N ILE A 119 12.58 21.08 9.71
CA ILE A 119 11.84 22.29 10.03
C ILE A 119 10.55 22.35 9.24
N ASN A 120 9.53 22.88 9.90
CA ASN A 120 8.19 23.01 9.35
C ASN A 120 8.00 24.38 8.67
N ALA A 121 7.12 24.40 7.67
CA ALA A 121 6.69 25.64 7.01
C ALA A 121 6.15 26.72 7.98
N PRO A 122 5.27 26.41 8.96
CA PRO A 122 4.85 27.40 9.96
C PRO A 122 5.99 27.94 10.83
N GLU A 123 6.91 27.08 11.25
CA GLU A 123 8.06 27.48 12.08
C GLU A 123 9.02 28.42 11.31
N LEU A 124 9.21 28.16 10.02
CA LEU A 124 9.92 29.07 9.12
C LEU A 124 9.14 30.39 8.92
N ALA A 125 7.82 30.34 8.79
CA ALA A 125 7.00 31.54 8.63
C ALA A 125 7.06 32.46 9.85
N GLU A 126 7.07 31.90 11.06
CA GLU A 126 7.28 32.65 12.30
C GLU A 126 8.67 33.27 12.36
N ARG A 127 9.71 32.49 12.06
CA ARG A 127 11.11 32.94 12.12
C ARG A 127 11.41 34.08 11.15
N PHE A 128 10.80 34.06 9.97
CA PHE A 128 10.99 35.09 8.94
C PHE A 128 9.91 36.18 8.95
N ARG A 129 8.94 36.14 9.88
CA ARG A 129 7.75 37.02 9.90
C ARG A 129 7.08 37.14 8.52
N ALA A 130 7.07 36.05 7.77
CA ALA A 130 6.58 36.01 6.40
C ALA A 130 5.21 35.34 6.34
N ARG A 131 4.42 35.64 5.29
CA ARG A 131 3.15 34.95 5.07
C ARG A 131 3.42 33.45 4.86
N PRO A 132 2.72 32.53 5.56
CA PRO A 132 2.93 31.09 5.43
C PRO A 132 2.83 30.60 3.98
N ALA A 133 1.92 31.18 3.18
CA ALA A 133 1.79 30.87 1.75
C ALA A 133 3.04 31.21 0.91
N ARG A 134 3.79 32.27 1.28
CA ARG A 134 5.03 32.65 0.61
C ARG A 134 6.16 31.69 0.96
N VAL A 135 6.24 31.28 2.22
CA VAL A 135 7.21 30.28 2.70
C VAL A 135 6.94 28.93 2.06
N GLN A 136 5.68 28.50 1.99
CA GLN A 136 5.32 27.23 1.35
C GLN A 136 5.71 27.21 -0.14
N ARG A 137 5.42 28.28 -0.89
CA ARG A 137 5.85 28.39 -2.30
C ARG A 137 7.36 28.34 -2.47
N CYS A 138 8.11 28.97 -1.57
CA CYS A 138 9.57 28.91 -1.54
C CYS A 138 10.06 27.48 -1.26
N LEU A 139 9.51 26.81 -0.24
CA LEU A 139 9.84 25.42 0.10
C LEU A 139 9.52 24.46 -1.04
N ASP A 140 8.39 24.65 -1.72
CA ASP A 140 8.02 23.88 -2.92
C ASP A 140 9.00 24.13 -4.07
N LYS A 141 9.42 25.39 -4.32
CA LYS A 141 10.46 25.73 -5.31
C LYS A 141 11.80 25.07 -4.97
N LEU A 142 12.22 25.11 -3.71
CA LEU A 142 13.46 24.51 -3.24
C LEU A 142 13.42 22.97 -3.28
N ARG A 143 12.27 22.36 -2.97
CA ARG A 143 12.05 20.90 -3.11
C ARG A 143 12.10 20.47 -4.57
N ASN A 144 11.41 21.19 -5.46
CA ASN A 144 11.40 20.87 -6.89
C ASN A 144 12.81 20.94 -7.51
N ASN A 145 13.68 21.81 -6.97
CA ASN A 145 15.09 21.92 -7.35
C ASN A 145 16.02 20.99 -6.57
N LYS A 146 15.47 19.99 -5.84
CA LYS A 146 16.22 19.00 -5.05
C LYS A 146 17.16 19.61 -4.00
N MET A 147 16.89 20.83 -3.54
CA MET A 147 17.66 21.48 -2.46
C MET A 147 17.17 21.04 -1.09
N LEU A 148 15.89 20.70 -0.97
CA LEU A 148 15.24 20.20 0.23
C LEU A 148 14.62 18.83 -0.02
N ASP A 149 14.79 17.93 0.94
CA ASP A 149 14.11 16.64 1.02
C ASP A 149 12.97 16.72 2.04
N GLN A 150 11.83 16.13 1.70
CA GLN A 150 10.70 15.99 2.61
C GLN A 150 10.94 14.77 3.51
N VAL A 151 10.91 14.99 4.83
CA VAL A 151 11.09 13.93 5.83
C VAL A 151 9.75 13.26 6.09
N ILE A 152 9.72 11.93 6.07
CA ILE A 152 8.51 11.15 6.34
C ILE A 152 8.16 11.30 7.83
N GLY A 153 7.12 12.07 8.09
CA GLY A 153 6.59 12.40 9.41
C GLY A 153 6.02 13.80 9.37
N SER A 154 4.70 13.96 9.49
CA SER A 154 4.09 15.28 9.67
C SER A 154 4.07 15.62 11.15
N ASN A 155 4.60 16.79 11.51
CA ASN A 155 4.36 17.33 12.84
C ASN A 155 3.24 18.36 12.70
N GLU A 156 2.13 18.14 13.41
CA GLU A 156 0.96 19.04 13.41
C GLU A 156 0.27 19.21 12.03
N GLY A 157 0.36 18.20 11.15
CA GLY A 157 -0.26 18.22 9.82
C GLY A 157 0.53 18.99 8.76
N PHE A 158 1.72 19.50 9.09
CA PHE A 158 2.64 20.14 8.15
C PHE A 158 3.81 19.22 7.78
N ASP A 159 4.27 19.37 6.55
CA ASP A 159 5.44 18.66 6.03
C ASP A 159 6.73 19.19 6.66
N ASN A 160 7.57 18.25 7.08
CA ASN A 160 8.90 18.51 7.61
C ASN A 160 9.92 18.54 6.46
N TYR A 161 10.73 19.60 6.38
CA TYR A 161 11.75 19.76 5.35
C TYR A 161 13.15 19.67 5.96
N ARG A 162 14.05 18.97 5.25
CA ARG A 162 15.47 18.88 5.58
C ARG A 162 16.30 19.23 4.35
N LEU A 163 17.51 19.72 4.59
CA LEU A 163 18.48 19.95 3.52
C LEU A 163 18.89 18.64 2.83
N SER A 164 18.71 18.60 1.51
CA SER A 164 19.15 17.48 0.68
C SER A 164 20.68 17.49 0.53
N GLN A 165 21.26 16.40 0.04
CA GLN A 165 22.69 16.30 -0.25
C GLN A 165 23.16 17.39 -1.23
N LEU A 166 22.33 17.71 -2.24
CA LEU A 166 22.60 18.79 -3.20
C LEU A 166 22.53 20.17 -2.54
N GLY A 167 21.52 20.42 -1.70
CA GLY A 167 21.42 21.68 -0.97
C GLY A 167 22.62 21.89 -0.02
N ASN A 168 23.12 20.82 0.62
CA ASN A 168 24.30 20.91 1.48
C ASN A 168 25.55 21.25 0.67
N ALA A 169 25.73 20.61 -0.48
CA ALA A 169 26.82 20.94 -1.40
C ALA A 169 26.72 22.40 -1.88
N PHE A 170 25.53 22.85 -2.29
CA PHE A 170 25.27 24.23 -2.68
C PHE A 170 25.63 25.21 -1.57
N MET A 171 25.11 25.02 -0.35
CA MET A 171 25.40 25.88 0.80
C MET A 171 26.89 25.89 1.16
N SER A 172 27.59 24.76 1.04
CA SER A 172 29.06 24.72 1.27
C SER A 172 29.86 25.51 0.23
N SER A 173 29.38 25.56 -1.02
CA SER A 173 29.99 26.37 -2.09
C SER A 173 29.61 27.84 -1.97
N TRP A 174 28.40 28.13 -1.53
CA TRP A 174 27.90 29.48 -1.28
C TRP A 174 28.63 30.12 -0.09
N ALA A 175 28.77 29.38 1.02
CA ALA A 175 29.51 29.84 2.20
C ALA A 175 30.97 30.18 1.87
N ARG A 176 31.63 29.35 1.04
CA ARG A 176 33.00 29.61 0.56
C ARG A 176 33.10 30.90 -0.26
N ARG A 177 32.12 31.15 -1.15
CA ARG A 177 32.05 32.40 -1.93
C ARG A 177 31.74 33.62 -1.07
N ALA A 178 30.86 33.48 -0.09
CA ALA A 178 30.50 34.54 0.84
C ALA A 178 31.64 34.92 1.79
N SER A 179 32.56 33.99 2.11
CA SER A 179 33.75 34.27 2.91
C SER A 179 34.92 34.87 2.13
N SER A 180 34.87 34.84 0.79
CA SER A 180 35.91 35.38 -0.11
C SER A 180 35.55 36.74 -0.72
N ALA A 181 34.42 37.32 -0.31
CA ALA A 181 33.93 38.64 -0.70
C ALA A 181 33.97 39.57 0.52
#